data_AF-A0AAD3ZET8-F1
#
_entry.id   AF-A0AAD3ZET8-F1
#
_cell.length_a   1.000
_cell.length_b   1.000
_cell.length_c   1.000
_cell.angle_alpha   90.00
_cell.angle_beta   90.00
_cell.angle_gamma   90.00
#
_symmetry.space_group_name_H-M   'P 1'
#
loop_
_entity.id
_entity.type
_entity.pdbx_description
1 polymer ?
#
loop_
_entity_poly.entity_id
_entity_poly.type
_entity_poly.pdbx_seq_one_letter_code
_entity_poly.pdbx_strand_id
1 'polypeptide(L)'
;MQRACDFEERRKHLAGLSDQELKDRFWELAQEIVKPLYELAYTHTSPSIERSVLLRMGFSSLEAQSIVSSAEKRGLLGKGAGNIVLTYARAKDIDYVPAGRELASGGGWDEITGVFGGERSS
;
A
#
# COMPACT_ATOMS: atom_id res chain seq x y z
N MET A 1 -33.53 -13.14 -23.60
CA MET A 1 -32.94 -13.08 -24.96
C MET A 1 -31.58 -13.77 -24.89
N GLN A 2 -31.43 -14.98 -25.43
CA GLN A 2 -30.14 -15.68 -25.47
C GLN A 2 -29.17 -14.87 -26.34
N ARG A 3 -27.97 -14.59 -25.83
CA ARG A 3 -26.93 -13.90 -26.59
C ARG A 3 -26.52 -14.82 -27.75
N ALA A 4 -26.68 -14.35 -28.99
CA ALA A 4 -26.16 -15.08 -30.14
C ALA A 4 -24.66 -15.31 -29.95
N CYS A 5 -24.23 -16.56 -30.12
CA CYS A 5 -22.86 -16.96 -29.88
C CYS A 5 -21.98 -16.48 -31.04
N ASP A 6 -21.42 -15.28 -30.92
CA ASP A 6 -20.56 -14.65 -31.94
C ASP A 6 -19.10 -15.15 -31.90
N PHE A 7 -18.91 -16.39 -31.43
CA PHE A 7 -17.58 -16.96 -31.22
C PHE A 7 -16.82 -17.13 -32.54
N GLU A 8 -17.49 -17.67 -33.57
CA GLU A 8 -16.88 -17.93 -34.88
C GLU A 8 -16.42 -16.65 -35.59
N GLU A 9 -17.06 -15.52 -35.34
CA GLU A 9 -16.62 -14.23 -35.88
C GLU A 9 -15.46 -13.66 -35.07
N ARG A 10 -15.57 -13.65 -33.74
CA ARG A 10 -14.56 -13.08 -32.85
C ARG A 10 -13.23 -13.81 -32.87
N ARG A 11 -13.21 -15.13 -33.13
CA ARG A 11 -11.96 -15.92 -33.16
C ARG A 11 -11.15 -15.80 -34.46
N LYS A 12 -11.70 -15.18 -35.51
CA LYS A 12 -11.04 -15.12 -36.85
C LYS A 12 -9.60 -14.60 -36.77
N HIS A 13 -9.34 -13.60 -35.92
CA HIS A 13 -8.02 -13.01 -35.72
C HIS A 13 -7.01 -13.94 -35.01
N LEU A 14 -7.44 -15.07 -34.48
CA LEU A 14 -6.61 -16.06 -33.78
C LEU A 14 -6.37 -17.33 -34.60
N ALA A 15 -7.07 -17.51 -35.72
CA ALA A 15 -7.09 -18.77 -36.47
C ALA A 15 -5.72 -19.16 -37.07
N GLY A 16 -4.81 -18.20 -37.25
CA GLY A 16 -3.46 -18.41 -37.77
C GLY A 16 -2.39 -18.66 -36.69
N LEU A 17 -2.74 -18.58 -35.40
CA LEU A 17 -1.79 -18.78 -34.31
C LEU A 17 -1.65 -20.27 -33.99
N SER A 18 -0.41 -20.71 -33.74
CA SER A 18 -0.14 -21.99 -33.12
C SER A 18 -0.60 -22.01 -31.66
N ASP A 19 -0.73 -23.21 -31.08
CA ASP A 19 -1.08 -23.36 -29.66
C ASP A 19 -0.12 -22.63 -28.72
N GLN A 20 1.16 -22.54 -29.08
CA GLN A 20 2.16 -21.83 -28.29
C GLN A 20 1.97 -20.32 -28.38
N GLU A 21 1.83 -19.77 -29.59
CA GLU A 21 1.58 -18.34 -29.79
C GLU A 21 0.27 -17.89 -29.14
N LEU A 22 -0.77 -18.75 -29.15
CA LEU A 22 -2.04 -18.47 -28.49
C LEU A 22 -1.87 -18.39 -26.96
N LYS A 23 -1.06 -19.28 -26.37
CA LYS A 23 -0.74 -19.26 -24.93
C LYS A 23 0.11 -18.04 -24.56
N ASP A 24 1.10 -17.71 -25.37
CA ASP A 24 1.98 -16.57 -25.13
C ASP A 24 1.17 -15.27 -25.17
N ARG A 25 0.31 -15.12 -26.19
CA ARG A 25 -0.62 -13.98 -26.30
C ARG A 25 -1.57 -13.89 -25.11
N PHE A 26 -2.07 -15.01 -24.61
CA PHE A 26 -2.91 -15.03 -23.41
C PHE A 26 -2.16 -14.46 -22.19
N TRP A 27 -0.92 -14.91 -21.96
CA TRP A 27 -0.12 -14.44 -20.84
C TRP A 27 0.34 -12.99 -20.98
N GLU A 28 0.66 -12.55 -22.20
CA GLU A 28 1.00 -11.17 -22.49
C GLU A 28 -0.17 -10.23 -22.15
N LEU A 29 -1.39 -10.54 -22.62
CA LEU A 29 -2.58 -9.79 -22.27
C LEU A 29 -2.88 -9.84 -20.76
N ALA A 30 -2.70 -10.99 -20.12
CA ALA A 30 -2.87 -11.09 -18.67
C ALA A 30 -1.88 -10.19 -17.92
N GLN A 31 -0.62 -10.10 -18.37
CA GLN A 31 0.39 -9.21 -17.82
C GLN A 31 0.02 -7.73 -18.02
N GLU A 32 -0.44 -7.35 -19.22
CA GLU A 32 -0.90 -5.99 -19.50
C GLU A 32 -2.05 -5.57 -18.57
N ILE A 33 -2.99 -6.48 -18.30
CA ILE A 33 -4.13 -6.22 -17.40
C ILE A 33 -3.65 -6.00 -15.96
N VAL A 34 -2.70 -6.80 -15.46
CA VAL A 34 -2.25 -6.71 -14.05
C VAL A 34 -1.22 -5.61 -13.81
N LYS A 35 -0.50 -5.16 -14.85
CA LYS A 35 0.53 -4.11 -14.74
C LYS A 35 0.06 -2.84 -14.03
N PRO A 36 -1.06 -2.19 -14.38
CA PRO A 36 -1.51 -0.98 -13.67
C PRO A 36 -1.89 -1.26 -12.21
N LEU A 37 -2.36 -2.47 -11.89
CA LEU A 37 -2.66 -2.87 -10.51
C LEU A 37 -1.38 -3.00 -9.68
N TYR A 38 -0.32 -3.55 -10.28
CA TYR A 38 0.99 -3.63 -9.66
C TYR A 38 1.60 -2.25 -9.42
N GLU A 39 1.55 -1.35 -10.41
CA GLU A 39 2.05 0.02 -10.28
C GLU A 39 1.32 0.80 -9.18
N LEU A 40 0.00 0.63 -9.06
CA LEU A 40 -0.79 1.19 -7.97
C LEU A 40 -0.30 0.68 -6.61
N ALA A 41 -0.15 -0.65 -6.48
CA ALA A 41 0.31 -1.28 -5.23
C ALA A 41 1.76 -0.89 -4.86
N TYR A 42 2.61 -0.61 -5.85
CA TYR A 42 3.99 -0.20 -5.62
C TYR A 42 4.11 1.26 -5.14
N THR A 43 3.23 2.14 -5.63
CA THR A 43 3.30 3.59 -5.38
C THR A 43 2.43 4.05 -4.20
N HIS A 44 1.49 3.24 -3.76
CA HIS A 44 0.54 3.59 -2.71
C HIS A 44 0.60 2.62 -1.52
N THR A 45 0.20 3.11 -0.36
CA THR A 45 -0.01 2.29 0.83
C THR A 45 -1.48 2.29 1.25
N SER A 46 -1.81 1.48 2.24
CA SER A 46 -3.14 1.43 2.85
C SER A 46 -3.03 1.23 4.36
N PRO A 47 -4.08 1.55 5.14
CA PRO A 47 -4.08 1.32 6.59
C PRO A 47 -3.75 -0.12 7.00
N SER A 48 -4.13 -1.12 6.20
CA SER A 48 -3.82 -2.53 6.49
C SER A 48 -2.34 -2.85 6.24
N ILE A 49 -1.73 -2.28 5.19
CA ILE A 49 -0.30 -2.43 4.90
C ILE A 49 0.51 -1.81 6.05
N GLU A 50 0.19 -0.59 6.47
CA GLU A 50 0.90 0.09 7.55
C GLU A 50 0.76 -0.63 8.90
N ARG A 51 -0.43 -1.17 9.21
CA ARG A 51 -0.59 -2.04 10.39
C ARG A 51 0.30 -3.28 10.30
N SER A 52 0.41 -3.92 9.13
CA SER A 52 1.27 -5.09 8.94
C SER A 52 2.76 -4.79 9.16
N VAL A 53 3.20 -3.55 8.86
CA VAL A 53 4.56 -3.10 9.13
C VAL A 53 4.78 -3.00 10.64
N LEU A 54 3.87 -2.32 11.35
CA LEU A 54 3.96 -2.18 12.82
C LEU A 54 3.88 -3.53 13.55
N LEU A 55 3.06 -4.46 13.09
CA LEU A 55 3.02 -5.83 13.63
C LEU A 55 4.39 -6.52 13.51
N ARG A 56 5.07 -6.38 12.36
CA ARG A 56 6.43 -6.92 12.15
C ARG A 56 7.49 -6.20 12.98
N MET A 57 7.24 -4.95 13.39
CA MET A 57 8.10 -4.22 14.32
C MET A 57 7.89 -4.66 15.78
N GLY A 58 6.87 -5.47 16.08
CA GLY A 58 6.61 -6.00 17.43
C GLY A 58 5.51 -5.28 18.20
N PHE A 59 4.73 -4.41 17.55
CA PHE A 59 3.53 -3.82 18.16
C PHE A 59 2.35 -4.78 18.13
N SER A 60 1.46 -4.69 19.11
CA SER A 60 0.18 -5.39 19.11
C SER A 60 -0.78 -4.81 18.06
N SER A 61 -1.82 -5.56 17.72
CA SER A 61 -2.86 -5.10 16.78
C SER A 61 -3.55 -3.81 17.23
N LEU A 62 -3.74 -3.62 18.56
CA LEU A 62 -4.37 -2.43 19.14
C LEU A 62 -3.46 -1.20 19.05
N GLU A 63 -2.17 -1.35 19.36
CA GLU A 63 -1.17 -0.29 19.20
C GLU A 63 -1.03 0.10 17.73
N ALA A 64 -0.91 -0.88 16.83
CA ALA A 64 -0.81 -0.66 15.40
C ALA A 64 -2.03 0.07 14.84
N GLN A 65 -3.24 -0.32 15.25
CA GLN A 65 -4.47 0.37 14.86
C GLN A 65 -4.48 1.83 15.34
N SER A 66 -4.09 2.07 16.59
CA SER A 66 -4.08 3.41 17.18
C SER A 66 -3.09 4.35 16.49
N ILE A 67 -1.89 3.86 16.17
CA ILE A 67 -0.86 4.61 15.44
C ILE A 67 -1.34 4.94 14.03
N VAL A 68 -1.80 3.94 13.27
CA VAL A 68 -2.25 4.13 11.88
C VAL A 68 -3.44 5.07 11.79
N SER A 69 -4.41 4.95 12.70
CA SER A 69 -5.59 5.83 12.71
C SER A 69 -5.20 7.28 13.01
N SER A 70 -4.18 7.49 13.85
CA SER A 70 -3.67 8.82 14.18
C SER A 70 -2.85 9.43 13.05
N ALA A 71 -2.08 8.62 12.32
CA ALA A 71 -1.35 9.02 11.12
C ALA A 71 -2.29 9.38 9.96
N GLU A 72 -3.34 8.57 9.75
CA GLU A 72 -4.36 8.80 8.72
C GLU A 72 -5.11 10.12 8.94
N LYS A 73 -5.58 10.37 10.17
CA LYS A 73 -6.24 11.64 10.55
C LYS A 73 -5.37 12.88 10.31
N ARG A 74 -4.05 12.71 10.26
CA ARG A 74 -3.06 13.78 10.07
C ARG A 74 -2.48 13.84 8.67
N GLY A 75 -2.96 13.01 7.74
CA GLY A 75 -2.44 12.96 6.36
C GLY A 75 -1.01 12.43 6.24
N LEU A 76 -0.50 11.73 7.27
CA LEU A 76 0.88 11.25 7.34
C LEU A 76 1.06 9.82 6.84
N LEU A 77 -0.03 9.14 6.44
CA LEU A 77 0.02 7.72 6.04
C LEU A 77 1.01 7.47 4.90
N GLY A 78 1.11 8.39 3.93
CA GLY A 78 2.07 8.30 2.82
C GLY A 78 3.54 8.43 3.22
N LYS A 79 3.85 8.85 4.46
CA LYS A 79 5.21 8.87 4.99
C LYS A 79 5.61 7.53 5.64
N GLY A 80 4.66 6.59 5.78
CA GLY A 80 4.84 5.26 6.35
C GLY A 80 4.79 5.24 7.88
N ALA A 81 3.90 4.46 8.49
CA ALA A 81 3.70 4.39 9.94
C ALA A 81 4.93 3.84 10.68
N GLY A 82 5.62 2.85 10.09
CA GLY A 82 6.89 2.36 10.64
C GLY A 82 7.98 3.44 10.64
N ASN A 83 8.06 4.23 9.56
CA ASN A 83 8.98 5.35 9.46
C ASN A 83 8.65 6.47 10.45
N ILE A 84 7.37 6.75 10.68
CA ILE A 84 6.91 7.69 11.71
C ILE A 84 7.43 7.28 13.09
N VAL A 85 7.28 6.00 13.46
CA VAL A 85 7.78 5.47 14.75
C VAL A 85 9.29 5.61 14.85
N LEU A 86 10.04 5.21 13.82
CA LEU A 86 11.51 5.30 13.81
C LEU A 86 12.01 6.74 13.87
N THR A 87 11.33 7.65 13.18
CA THR A 87 11.68 9.08 13.15
C THR A 87 11.42 9.72 14.50
N TYR A 88 10.28 9.41 15.13
CA TYR A 88 9.96 9.89 16.47
C TYR A 88 10.95 9.35 17.52
N ALA A 89 11.29 8.07 17.46
CA ALA A 89 12.28 7.43 18.33
C ALA A 89 13.63 8.13 18.27
N ARG A 90 14.12 8.43 17.05
CA ARG A 90 15.37 9.18 16.83
C ARG A 90 15.30 10.61 17.35
N ALA A 91 14.17 11.31 17.15
CA ALA A 91 14.00 12.68 17.62
C ALA A 91 14.04 12.78 19.16
N LYS A 92 13.54 11.75 19.85
CA LYS A 92 13.51 11.64 21.31
C LYS A 92 14.75 10.97 21.91
N ASP A 93 15.65 10.43 21.08
CA ASP A 93 16.79 9.60 21.49
C ASP A 93 16.37 8.42 22.39
N ILE A 94 15.31 7.71 21.99
CA ILE A 94 14.78 6.53 22.68
C ILE A 94 14.64 5.35 21.71
N ASP A 95 14.48 4.15 22.27
CA ASP A 95 14.18 2.96 21.46
C ASP A 95 12.80 3.06 20.77
N TYR A 96 12.65 2.39 19.63
CA TYR A 96 11.47 2.50 18.79
C TYR A 96 10.21 1.90 19.43
N VAL A 97 10.35 0.89 20.31
CA VAL A 97 9.22 0.28 21.02
C VAL A 97 8.54 1.27 21.99
N PRO A 98 9.25 1.91 22.95
CA PRO A 98 8.62 2.93 23.80
C PRO A 98 8.12 4.13 22.99
N ALA A 99 8.83 4.54 21.94
CA ALA A 99 8.37 5.60 21.03
C ALA A 99 7.02 5.26 20.37
N GLY A 100 6.87 4.03 19.85
CA GLY A 100 5.63 3.59 19.25
C GLY A 100 4.48 3.45 20.25
N ARG A 101 4.76 3.06 21.50
CA ARG A 101 3.76 3.04 22.58
C ARG A 101 3.26 4.43 22.95
N GLU A 102 4.15 5.42 22.96
CA GLU A 102 3.77 6.82 23.18
C GLU A 102 2.91 7.37 22.03
N LEU A 103 3.28 7.06 20.79
CA LEU A 103 2.46 7.39 19.63
C LEU A 103 1.09 6.69 19.67
N ALA A 104 1.05 5.43 20.11
CA ALA A 104 -0.19 4.66 20.24
C ALA A 104 -1.13 5.22 21.32
N SER A 105 -0.60 5.80 22.41
CA SER A 105 -1.39 6.47 23.44
C SER A 105 -1.83 7.88 23.06
N GLY A 106 -1.42 8.37 21.88
CA GLY A 106 -1.77 9.69 21.36
C GLY A 106 -0.76 10.79 21.68
N GLY A 107 0.38 10.47 22.30
CA GLY A 107 1.50 11.39 22.51
C GLY A 107 2.38 11.57 21.27
N GLY A 108 3.30 12.54 21.28
CA GLY A 108 4.33 12.72 20.24
C GLY A 108 3.87 13.21 18.87
N TRP A 109 2.55 13.27 18.60
CA TRP A 109 2.03 13.60 17.27
C TRP A 109 2.24 15.06 16.84
N ASP A 110 2.26 16.02 17.77
CA ASP A 110 2.51 17.42 17.43
C ASP A 110 3.98 17.64 17.03
N GLU A 111 4.89 16.91 17.66
CA GLU A 111 6.32 16.93 17.34
C GLU A 111 6.57 16.29 15.97
N ILE A 112 5.97 15.12 15.72
CA ILE A 112 6.18 14.39 14.47
C ILE A 112 5.51 15.08 13.28
N THR A 113 4.37 15.76 13.49
CA THR A 113 3.77 16.60 12.45
C THR A 113 4.64 17.82 12.14
N GLY A 114 5.37 18.38 13.10
CA GLY A 114 6.38 19.41 12.81
C GLY A 114 7.55 18.89 11.94
N VAL A 115 7.99 17.65 12.19
CA VAL A 115 9.09 17.02 11.44
C VAL A 115 8.68 16.64 10.00
N PHE A 116 7.44 16.14 9.81
CA PHE A 116 6.94 15.73 8.48
C PHE A 116 6.13 16.80 7.75
N GLY A 117 5.62 17.81 8.46
CA GLY A 117 4.65 18.81 7.99
C GLY A 117 5.24 20.09 7.41
N GLY A 118 6.51 20.06 6.98
CA GLY A 118 7.14 21.12 6.19
C GLY A 118 6.72 21.14 4.71
N GLU A 119 5.99 20.13 4.23
CA GLU A 119 5.52 20.06 2.84
C GLU A 119 4.00 20.14 2.80
N ARG A 120 3.44 21.35 2.99
CA ARG A 120 2.17 21.66 2.35
C ARG A 120 2.44 21.79 0.86
N SER A 121 2.27 20.70 0.12
CA SER A 121 2.23 20.75 -1.34
C SER A 121 1.05 21.63 -1.76
N SER A 122 1.39 22.82 -2.24
CA SER A 122 0.58 23.71 -3.08
C SER A 122 0.16 23.05 -4.38
#